data_AF-A0A7Y3LJL0-F1
#
_entry.id   AF-A0A7Y3LJL0-F1
#
_cell.length_a   1.000
_cell.length_b   1.000
_cell.length_c   1.000
_cell.angle_alpha   90.00
_cell.angle_beta   90.00
_cell.angle_gamma   90.00
#
_symmetry.space_group_name_H-M   'P 1'
#
loop_
_entity.id
_entity.type
_entity.pdbx_description
1 polymer ?
#
loop_
_entity_poly.entity_id
_entity_poly.type
_entity_poly.pdbx_seq_one_letter_code
_entity_poly.pdbx_strand_id
1 'polypeptide(L)'
;MSYRVPSSDSRFVALVSYLRDLGDVTVAFSGGVDSAFLAYVARISLGRAAVQLVTAVSPSLGSGELEHCRDLARLWDIPFQTVQTAEMENPNYIANGYDRCYWCKVELMDAIRPIIKATGSKVVLGVNLDDLGDFRPGQKAAREAGARFPLVDTGYTKEMIREHSRMLGLSTWERPQSACLSSRIPYGTSVSIPVLSQIDRAEAYLKQLGFAQVRVRHYDTTARIEFLLEDFDKVLAMRSEIISAVRNVGYRYVTMDLEGFRSGNLNAKIVP
;
A
#
# COMPACT_ATOMS: atom_id res chain seq x y z
N MET A 1 8.75 21.60 -17.43
CA MET A 1 8.61 21.79 -15.98
C MET A 1 9.95 21.44 -15.35
N SER A 2 10.75 22.43 -14.94
CA SER A 2 12.05 22.19 -14.32
C SER A 2 11.83 21.82 -12.86
N TYR A 3 11.70 20.53 -12.58
CA TYR A 3 11.69 20.08 -11.19
C TYR A 3 13.08 20.30 -10.61
N ARG A 4 13.16 20.89 -9.41
CA ARG A 4 14.41 21.02 -8.66
C ARG A 4 14.85 19.62 -8.26
N VAL A 5 15.58 18.96 -9.15
CA VAL A 5 16.28 17.72 -8.86
C VAL A 5 17.21 18.01 -7.68
N PRO A 6 17.22 17.19 -6.61
CA PRO A 6 18.24 17.25 -5.56
C PRO A 6 19.60 16.82 -6.15
N SER A 7 20.14 17.61 -7.07
CA SER A 7 21.29 17.23 -7.93
C SER A 7 22.60 17.14 -7.16
N SER A 8 22.66 17.70 -5.95
CA SER A 8 23.80 17.58 -5.03
C SER A 8 23.70 16.40 -4.07
N ASP A 9 22.54 15.71 -4.00
CA ASP A 9 22.38 14.55 -3.14
C ASP A 9 22.87 13.29 -3.85
N SER A 10 23.98 12.73 -3.37
CA SER A 10 24.61 11.53 -3.93
C SER A 10 23.67 10.31 -3.99
N ARG A 11 22.71 10.18 -3.07
CA ARG A 11 21.75 9.08 -3.06
C ARG A 11 20.70 9.24 -4.14
N PHE A 12 20.21 10.45 -4.33
CA PHE A 12 19.27 10.75 -5.41
C PHE A 12 19.92 10.49 -6.77
N VAL A 13 21.17 10.93 -6.95
CA VAL A 13 21.94 10.66 -8.17
C VAL A 13 22.13 9.16 -8.39
N ALA A 14 22.44 8.39 -7.34
CA ALA A 14 22.58 6.93 -7.43
C ALA A 14 21.26 6.26 -7.85
N LEU A 15 20.11 6.68 -7.29
CA LEU A 15 18.81 6.14 -7.66
C LEU A 15 18.45 6.45 -9.13
N VAL A 16 18.70 7.68 -9.58
CA VAL A 16 18.52 8.07 -10.99
C VAL A 16 19.39 7.21 -11.91
N SER A 17 20.66 7.01 -11.56
CA SER A 17 21.59 6.17 -12.34
C SER A 17 21.10 4.73 -12.39
N TYR A 18 20.74 4.16 -11.24
CA TYR A 18 20.23 2.79 -11.15
C TYR A 18 18.99 2.59 -12.03
N LEU A 19 18.04 3.54 -12.00
CA LEU A 19 16.84 3.47 -12.83
C LEU A 19 17.19 3.55 -14.31
N ARG A 20 18.11 4.43 -14.72
CA ARG A 20 18.60 4.52 -16.12
C ARG A 20 19.24 3.22 -16.59
N ASP A 21 20.01 2.56 -15.73
CA ASP A 21 20.65 1.27 -16.05
C ASP A 21 19.62 0.13 -16.20
N LEU A 22 18.46 0.23 -15.54
CA LEU A 22 17.37 -0.73 -15.75
C LEU A 22 16.65 -0.56 -17.10
N GLY A 23 16.66 0.64 -17.68
CA GLY A 23 15.87 0.97 -18.87
C GLY A 23 14.38 1.05 -18.58
N ASP A 24 13.56 0.36 -19.37
CA ASP A 24 12.10 0.40 -19.22
C ASP A 24 11.64 -0.29 -17.94
N VAL A 25 10.76 0.36 -17.18
CA VAL A 25 10.26 -0.13 -15.89
C VAL A 25 8.74 -0.17 -15.79
N THR A 26 8.26 -1.24 -15.16
CA THR A 26 6.88 -1.37 -14.67
C THR A 26 6.90 -1.22 -13.15
N VAL A 27 6.31 -0.14 -12.65
CA VAL A 27 6.20 0.09 -11.20
C VAL A 27 4.96 -0.60 -10.67
N ALA A 28 5.11 -1.59 -9.79
CA ALA A 28 3.99 -2.12 -9.03
C ALA A 28 3.53 -1.08 -8.01
N PHE A 29 2.41 -0.42 -8.32
CA PHE A 29 2.04 0.87 -7.76
C PHE A 29 0.86 0.75 -6.80
N SER A 30 1.06 1.18 -5.55
CA SER A 30 0.03 1.15 -4.50
C SER A 30 -0.44 2.54 -4.08
N GLY A 31 0.10 3.61 -4.68
CA GLY A 31 -0.22 5.01 -4.32
C GLY A 31 0.29 5.47 -2.96
N GLY A 32 0.92 4.59 -2.18
CA GLY A 32 1.59 4.93 -0.91
C GLY A 32 2.93 5.63 -1.16
N VAL A 33 3.44 6.31 -0.13
CA VAL A 33 4.63 7.19 -0.21
C VAL A 33 5.84 6.56 -0.92
N ASP A 34 6.17 5.29 -0.65
CA ASP A 34 7.35 4.63 -1.23
C ASP A 34 7.18 4.38 -2.74
N SER A 35 6.04 3.80 -3.12
CA SER A 35 5.74 3.52 -4.53
C SER A 35 5.51 4.79 -5.34
N ALA A 36 4.95 5.83 -4.71
CA ALA A 36 4.78 7.17 -5.26
C ALA A 36 6.11 7.84 -5.55
N PHE A 37 7.02 7.84 -4.57
CA PHE A 37 8.36 8.37 -4.75
C PHE A 37 9.10 7.64 -5.88
N LEU A 38 9.12 6.31 -5.85
CA LEU A 38 9.78 5.52 -6.89
C LEU A 38 9.19 5.78 -8.28
N ALA A 39 7.86 5.79 -8.42
CA ALA A 39 7.17 6.07 -9.67
C ALA A 39 7.54 7.46 -10.23
N TYR A 40 7.53 8.46 -9.36
CA TYR A 40 7.84 9.83 -9.76
C TYR A 40 9.30 9.97 -10.18
N VAL A 41 10.24 9.44 -9.39
CA VAL A 41 11.67 9.47 -9.72
C VAL A 41 11.96 8.72 -11.01
N ALA A 42 11.33 7.56 -11.23
CA ALA A 42 11.42 6.84 -12.52
C ALA A 42 10.95 7.72 -13.68
N ARG A 43 9.79 8.36 -13.56
CA ARG A 43 9.22 9.22 -14.62
C ARG A 43 10.11 10.39 -15.01
N ILE A 44 10.75 11.05 -14.04
CA ILE A 44 11.66 12.17 -14.31
C ILE A 44 13.06 11.71 -14.76
N SER A 45 13.45 10.48 -14.45
CA SER A 45 14.77 9.91 -14.80
C SER A 45 14.80 9.29 -16.19
N LEU A 46 13.73 8.58 -16.55
CA LEU A 46 13.61 7.76 -17.76
C LEU A 46 12.71 8.38 -18.83
N GLY A 47 11.84 9.32 -18.44
CA GLY A 47 10.83 9.88 -19.31
C GLY A 47 9.55 9.04 -19.37
N ARG A 48 8.54 9.56 -20.09
CA ARG A 48 7.18 8.99 -20.13
C ARG A 48 7.11 7.61 -20.78
N ALA A 49 7.88 7.39 -21.85
CA ALA A 49 7.77 6.19 -22.68
C ALA A 49 8.31 4.93 -21.99
N ALA A 50 9.28 5.10 -21.08
CA ALA A 50 9.99 4.02 -20.40
C ALA A 50 9.39 3.65 -19.03
N VAL A 51 8.26 4.24 -18.64
CA VAL A 51 7.66 4.03 -17.31
C VAL A 51 6.17 3.77 -17.45
N GLN A 52 5.69 2.72 -16.78
CA GLN A 52 4.26 2.49 -16.57
C GLN A 52 3.97 2.07 -15.14
N LEU A 53 2.78 2.43 -14.66
CA LEU A 53 2.28 2.06 -13.35
C LEU A 53 1.25 0.94 -13.49
N VAL A 54 1.38 -0.07 -12.64
CA VAL A 54 0.41 -1.17 -12.56
C VAL A 54 -0.10 -1.31 -11.15
N THR A 55 -1.42 -1.22 -10.99
CA THR A 55 -2.10 -1.46 -9.71
C THR A 55 -2.94 -2.74 -9.81
N ALA A 56 -2.75 -3.66 -8.87
CA ALA A 56 -3.63 -4.82 -8.73
C ALA A 56 -4.99 -4.39 -8.19
N VAL A 57 -6.04 -4.96 -8.77
CA VAL A 57 -7.42 -4.80 -8.36
C VAL A 57 -7.94 -6.15 -7.91
N SER A 58 -8.47 -6.18 -6.69
CA SER A 58 -9.04 -7.35 -6.06
C SER A 58 -9.96 -6.94 -4.91
N PRO A 59 -10.71 -7.88 -4.31
CA PRO A 59 -11.54 -7.59 -3.13
C PRO A 59 -10.75 -7.08 -1.91
N SER A 60 -9.42 -7.21 -1.90
CA SER A 60 -8.58 -6.74 -0.79
C SER A 60 -8.12 -5.28 -0.93
N LEU A 61 -8.37 -4.67 -2.09
CA LEU A 61 -8.10 -3.26 -2.34
C LEU A 61 -9.22 -2.40 -1.74
N GLY A 62 -8.86 -1.52 -0.81
CA GLY A 62 -9.81 -0.63 -0.15
C GLY A 62 -10.43 0.40 -1.10
N SER A 63 -11.64 0.83 -0.76
CA SER A 63 -12.36 1.90 -1.46
C SER A 63 -11.52 3.18 -1.52
N GLY A 64 -11.46 3.77 -2.72
CA GLY A 64 -10.71 5.00 -3.00
C GLY A 64 -9.23 4.81 -3.31
N GLU A 65 -8.62 3.66 -2.99
CA GLU A 65 -7.18 3.44 -3.27
C GLU A 65 -6.88 3.38 -4.77
N LEU A 66 -7.77 2.77 -5.57
CA LEU A 66 -7.60 2.71 -7.02
C LEU A 66 -7.69 4.09 -7.68
N GLU A 67 -8.67 4.90 -7.26
CA GLU A 67 -8.84 6.25 -7.82
C GLU A 67 -7.67 7.16 -7.43
N HIS A 68 -7.20 7.06 -6.19
CA HIS A 68 -5.97 7.72 -5.75
C HIS A 68 -4.77 7.36 -6.64
N CYS A 69 -4.60 6.08 -6.98
CA CYS A 69 -3.54 5.66 -7.89
C CYS A 69 -3.70 6.26 -9.29
N ARG A 70 -4.93 6.29 -9.83
CA ARG A 70 -5.23 6.90 -11.13
C ARG A 70 -4.97 8.39 -11.16
N ASP A 71 -5.37 9.11 -10.11
CA ASP A 71 -5.19 10.55 -10.00
C ASP A 71 -3.71 10.93 -9.94
N LEU A 72 -2.90 10.19 -9.17
CA LEU A 72 -1.45 10.38 -9.16
C LEU A 72 -0.82 10.09 -10.53
N ALA A 73 -1.22 9.00 -11.19
CA ALA A 73 -0.70 8.68 -12.52
C ALA A 73 -1.05 9.75 -13.56
N ARG A 74 -2.28 10.28 -13.51
CA ARG A 74 -2.73 11.39 -14.36
C ARG A 74 -1.94 12.66 -14.07
N LEU A 75 -1.77 13.00 -12.78
CA LEU A 75 -1.04 14.19 -12.33
C LEU A 75 0.41 14.18 -12.81
N TRP A 76 1.06 13.02 -12.81
CA TRP A 76 2.47 12.87 -13.20
C TRP A 76 2.66 12.51 -14.68
N ASP A 77 1.58 12.42 -15.45
CA ASP A 77 1.59 11.98 -16.85
C ASP A 77 2.41 10.69 -17.03
N ILE A 78 1.99 9.65 -16.31
CA ILE A 78 2.57 8.30 -16.39
C ILE A 78 1.48 7.34 -16.90
N PRO A 79 1.76 6.52 -17.94
CA PRO A 79 0.87 5.43 -18.33
C PRO A 79 0.45 4.57 -17.14
N PHE A 80 -0.85 4.36 -17.00
CA PHE A 80 -1.43 3.60 -15.90
C PHE A 80 -2.32 2.49 -16.45
N GLN A 81 -2.16 1.29 -15.91
CA GLN A 81 -3.06 0.18 -16.18
C GLN A 81 -3.33 -0.61 -14.89
N THR A 82 -4.42 -1.37 -14.91
CA THR A 82 -4.80 -2.26 -13.81
C THR A 82 -4.64 -3.70 -14.23
N VAL A 83 -4.27 -4.55 -13.28
CA VAL A 83 -4.36 -6.01 -13.44
C VAL A 83 -5.35 -6.56 -12.42
N GLN A 84 -6.13 -7.57 -12.81
CA GLN A 84 -6.97 -8.29 -11.86
C GLN A 84 -6.12 -9.37 -11.20
N THR A 85 -6.20 -9.47 -9.86
CA THR A 85 -5.57 -10.57 -9.12
C THR A 85 -6.64 -11.45 -8.50
N ALA A 86 -6.38 -12.75 -8.49
CA ALA A 86 -7.33 -13.77 -8.02
C ALA A 86 -6.91 -14.34 -6.67
N GLU A 87 -6.33 -13.54 -5.77
CA GLU A 87 -5.81 -14.07 -4.50
C GLU A 87 -6.89 -14.71 -3.61
N MET A 88 -8.16 -14.35 -3.82
CA MET A 88 -9.31 -14.97 -3.16
C MET A 88 -9.64 -16.38 -3.66
N GLU A 89 -8.97 -16.87 -4.70
CA GLU A 89 -9.04 -18.26 -5.17
C GLU A 89 -7.91 -19.12 -4.60
N ASN A 90 -6.89 -18.50 -3.99
CA ASN A 90 -5.75 -19.19 -3.41
C ASN A 90 -6.03 -19.60 -1.96
N PRO A 91 -6.09 -20.90 -1.62
CA PRO A 91 -6.36 -21.37 -0.27
C PRO A 91 -5.36 -20.86 0.77
N ASN A 92 -4.10 -20.64 0.39
CA ASN A 92 -3.08 -20.14 1.31
C ASN A 92 -3.28 -18.65 1.66
N TYR A 93 -3.82 -17.87 0.72
CA TYR A 93 -4.22 -16.49 1.01
C TYR A 93 -5.48 -16.45 1.88
N ILE A 94 -6.48 -17.28 1.55
CA ILE A 94 -7.73 -17.39 2.33
C ILE A 94 -7.44 -17.80 3.78
N ALA A 95 -6.52 -18.74 4.01
CA ALA A 95 -6.16 -19.21 5.36
C ALA A 95 -5.62 -18.10 6.27
N ASN A 96 -5.20 -16.95 5.70
CA ASN A 96 -4.72 -15.80 6.44
C ASN A 96 -3.53 -16.15 7.36
N GLY A 97 -2.63 -17.00 6.89
CA GLY A 97 -1.38 -17.29 7.57
C GLY A 97 -0.45 -16.07 7.63
N TYR A 98 0.65 -16.19 8.36
CA TYR A 98 1.67 -15.14 8.39
C TYR A 98 2.23 -14.85 6.99
N ASP A 99 2.29 -15.85 6.14
CA ASP A 99 2.69 -15.79 4.74
C ASP A 99 1.60 -15.29 3.77
N ARG A 100 0.41 -14.86 4.23
CA ARG A 100 -0.66 -14.32 3.35
C ARG A 100 -0.14 -13.30 2.34
N CYS A 101 0.75 -12.40 2.77
CA CYS A 101 1.32 -11.37 1.91
C CYS A 101 2.26 -11.93 0.82
N TYR A 102 2.85 -13.11 1.02
CA TYR A 102 3.60 -13.84 -0.02
C TYR A 102 2.65 -14.24 -1.15
N TRP A 103 1.57 -14.93 -0.83
CA TRP A 103 0.60 -15.42 -1.82
C TRP A 103 -0.08 -14.29 -2.58
N CYS A 104 -0.48 -13.22 -1.89
CA CYS A 104 -0.97 -12.01 -2.55
C CYS A 104 0.04 -11.41 -3.53
N LYS A 105 1.33 -11.45 -3.19
CA LYS A 105 2.38 -10.92 -4.07
C LYS A 105 2.68 -11.84 -5.25
N VAL A 106 2.63 -13.16 -5.07
CA VAL A 106 2.73 -14.13 -6.17
C VAL A 106 1.68 -13.82 -7.24
N GLU A 107 0.41 -13.67 -6.85
CA GLU A 107 -0.69 -13.33 -7.75
C GLU A 107 -0.45 -12.03 -8.52
N LEU A 108 0.02 -10.97 -7.83
CA LEU A 108 0.37 -9.70 -8.47
C LEU A 108 1.51 -9.88 -9.51
N MET A 109 2.55 -10.63 -9.18
CA MET A 109 3.69 -10.84 -10.08
C MET A 109 3.29 -11.67 -11.30
N ASP A 110 2.42 -12.66 -11.13
CA ASP A 110 1.89 -13.47 -12.22
C ASP A 110 0.96 -12.66 -13.13
N ALA A 111 0.09 -11.82 -12.55
CA ALA A 111 -0.79 -10.94 -13.29
C ALA A 111 -0.04 -9.84 -14.08
N ILE A 112 1.13 -9.40 -13.60
CA ILE A 112 2.00 -8.45 -14.31
C ILE A 112 2.80 -9.14 -15.43
N ARG A 113 3.03 -10.45 -15.35
CA ARG A 113 3.91 -11.19 -16.28
C ARG A 113 3.62 -10.95 -17.77
N PRO A 114 2.35 -10.93 -18.24
CA PRO A 114 2.05 -10.63 -19.65
C PRO A 114 2.51 -9.23 -20.09
N ILE A 115 2.36 -8.23 -19.21
CA ILE A 115 2.74 -6.84 -19.48
C ILE A 115 4.25 -6.72 -19.67
N ILE A 116 5.03 -7.33 -18.79
CA ILE A 116 6.50 -7.27 -18.88
C ILE A 116 7.05 -8.10 -20.04
N LYS A 117 6.37 -9.19 -20.43
CA LYS A 117 6.73 -9.96 -21.63
C LYS A 117 6.51 -9.14 -22.91
N ALA A 118 5.44 -8.36 -22.98
CA ALA A 118 5.12 -7.53 -24.15
C ALA A 118 6.04 -6.30 -24.27
N THR A 119 6.46 -5.72 -23.14
CA THR A 119 7.23 -4.47 -23.10
C THR A 119 8.74 -4.67 -22.93
N GLY A 120 9.19 -5.83 -22.44
CA GLY A 120 10.58 -6.04 -22.03
C GLY A 120 10.98 -5.32 -20.73
N SER A 121 10.04 -4.62 -20.09
CA SER A 121 10.31 -3.80 -18.91
C SER A 121 10.62 -4.62 -17.65
N LYS A 122 11.34 -4.01 -16.71
CA LYS A 122 11.66 -4.59 -15.39
C LYS A 122 10.62 -4.19 -14.35
N VAL A 123 10.15 -5.14 -13.55
CA VAL A 123 9.26 -4.83 -12.43
C VAL A 123 10.05 -4.21 -11.29
N VAL A 124 9.62 -3.05 -10.81
CA VAL A 124 10.22 -2.37 -9.66
C VAL A 124 9.17 -2.15 -8.56
N LEU A 125 9.57 -2.34 -7.30
CA LEU A 125 8.73 -2.08 -6.13
C LEU A 125 9.38 -1.03 -5.22
N GLY A 126 8.54 -0.19 -4.61
CA GLY A 126 8.94 0.77 -3.58
C GLY A 126 9.22 0.12 -2.23
N VAL A 127 10.16 -0.81 -2.17
CA VAL A 127 10.67 -1.41 -0.92
C VAL A 127 11.89 -0.61 -0.47
N ASN A 128 11.95 -0.22 0.80
CA ASN A 128 13.05 0.60 1.36
C ASN A 128 13.84 -0.17 2.43
N LEU A 129 14.93 0.42 2.93
CA LEU A 129 15.83 -0.24 3.90
C LEU A 129 15.14 -0.63 5.22
N ASP A 130 14.21 0.20 5.71
CA ASP A 130 13.49 -0.06 6.95
C ASP A 130 12.59 -1.30 6.85
N ASP A 131 12.20 -1.70 5.64
CA ASP A 131 11.42 -2.91 5.44
C ASP A 131 12.27 -4.21 5.52
N LEU A 132 13.61 -4.14 5.46
CA LEU A 132 14.48 -5.33 5.42
C LEU A 132 14.56 -6.08 6.76
N GLY A 133 14.32 -5.39 7.87
CA GLY A 133 14.32 -5.98 9.22
C GLY A 133 13.00 -6.66 9.62
N ASP A 134 11.95 -6.50 8.80
CA ASP A 134 10.62 -6.99 9.10
C ASP A 134 10.36 -8.38 8.48
N PHE A 135 9.45 -9.14 9.09
CA PHE A 135 8.87 -10.31 8.43
C PHE A 135 8.01 -9.87 7.22
N ARG A 136 8.62 -9.84 6.04
CA ARG A 136 8.03 -9.35 4.78
C ARG A 136 7.92 -10.45 3.72
N PRO A 137 7.04 -11.45 3.91
CA PRO A 137 6.94 -12.60 3.00
C PRO A 137 6.52 -12.18 1.58
N GLY A 138 5.80 -11.06 1.43
CA GLY A 138 5.53 -10.48 0.10
C GLY A 138 6.79 -10.08 -0.68
N GLN A 139 7.79 -9.49 -0.03
CA GLN A 139 9.01 -9.05 -0.73
C GLN A 139 9.83 -10.24 -1.24
N LYS A 140 9.81 -11.35 -0.49
CA LYS A 140 10.40 -12.62 -0.91
C LYS A 140 9.80 -13.09 -2.24
N ALA A 141 8.47 -13.20 -2.32
CA ALA A 141 7.77 -13.58 -3.56
C ALA A 141 8.10 -12.65 -4.74
N ALA A 142 8.12 -11.33 -4.51
CA ALA A 142 8.48 -10.37 -5.56
C ALA A 142 9.91 -10.57 -6.08
N ARG A 143 10.86 -10.81 -5.17
CA ARG A 143 12.27 -11.05 -5.52
C ARG A 143 12.45 -12.36 -6.28
N GLU A 144 11.79 -13.44 -5.86
CA GLU A 144 11.80 -14.73 -6.54
C GLU A 144 11.22 -14.64 -7.96
N ALA A 145 10.23 -13.76 -8.16
CA ALA A 145 9.67 -13.44 -9.48
C ALA A 145 10.52 -12.44 -10.29
N GLY A 146 11.70 -12.05 -9.80
CA GLY A 146 12.67 -11.20 -10.51
C GLY A 146 12.43 -9.70 -10.40
N ALA A 147 11.59 -9.24 -9.46
CA ALA A 147 11.41 -7.82 -9.23
C ALA A 147 12.65 -7.18 -8.60
N ARG A 148 12.85 -5.88 -8.90
CA ARG A 148 13.96 -5.06 -8.41
C ARG A 148 13.46 -4.11 -7.32
N PHE A 149 14.35 -3.79 -6.37
CA PHE A 149 14.05 -2.87 -5.26
C PHE A 149 15.03 -1.69 -5.29
N PRO A 150 14.88 -0.74 -6.24
CA PRO A 150 15.85 0.34 -6.43
C PRO A 150 16.14 1.15 -5.17
N LEU A 151 15.12 1.40 -4.34
CA LEU A 151 15.28 2.16 -3.09
C LEU A 151 16.16 1.40 -2.08
N VAL A 152 16.04 0.07 -1.96
CA VAL A 152 16.98 -0.75 -1.16
C VAL A 152 18.38 -0.72 -1.77
N ASP A 153 18.50 -0.96 -3.06
CA ASP A 153 19.80 -1.09 -3.74
C ASP A 153 20.59 0.22 -3.74
N THR A 154 19.89 1.35 -3.60
CA THR A 154 20.48 2.70 -3.48
C THR A 154 20.46 3.23 -2.04
N GLY A 155 19.98 2.40 -1.10
CA GLY A 155 20.04 2.59 0.34
C GLY A 155 19.21 3.76 0.89
N TYR A 156 17.99 3.88 0.40
CA TYR A 156 16.95 4.78 0.91
C TYR A 156 16.27 4.22 2.16
N THR A 157 16.21 5.04 3.20
CA THR A 157 15.30 4.84 4.34
C THR A 157 13.95 5.50 4.09
N LYS A 158 12.97 5.16 4.91
CA LYS A 158 11.63 5.76 4.90
C LYS A 158 11.67 7.28 5.12
N GLU A 159 12.53 7.72 6.02
CA GLU A 159 12.71 9.14 6.32
C GLU A 159 13.24 9.91 5.12
N MET A 160 14.29 9.39 4.46
CA MET A 160 14.84 9.97 3.23
C MET A 160 13.79 10.04 2.11
N ILE A 161 12.96 9.01 1.97
CA ILE A 161 11.86 9.01 1.01
C ILE A 161 10.91 10.18 1.29
N ARG A 162 10.48 10.38 2.55
CA ARG A 162 9.57 11.47 2.91
C ARG A 162 10.20 12.84 2.69
N GLU A 163 11.47 13.00 3.06
CA GLU A 163 12.21 14.24 2.86
C GLU A 163 12.31 14.59 1.37
N HIS A 164 12.80 13.67 0.53
CA HIS A 164 12.91 13.89 -0.90
C HIS A 164 11.53 14.04 -1.57
N SER A 165 10.51 13.29 -1.14
CA SER A 165 9.13 13.49 -1.60
C SER A 165 8.65 14.91 -1.31
N ARG A 166 8.93 15.45 -0.11
CA ARG A 166 8.56 16.82 0.25
C ARG A 166 9.31 17.86 -0.58
N MET A 167 10.62 17.67 -0.81
CA MET A 167 11.42 18.54 -1.68
C MET A 167 10.91 18.56 -3.13
N LEU A 168 10.45 17.41 -3.62
CA LEU A 168 9.86 17.24 -4.96
C LEU A 168 8.40 17.73 -5.04
N GLY A 169 7.81 18.17 -3.92
CA GLY A 169 6.42 18.65 -3.86
C GLY A 169 5.37 17.55 -3.99
N LEU A 170 5.70 16.29 -3.68
CA LEU A 170 4.77 15.17 -3.77
C LEU A 170 3.82 15.19 -2.57
N SER A 171 2.52 15.37 -2.80
CA SER A 171 1.49 15.37 -1.76
C SER A 171 1.38 14.07 -0.96
N THR A 172 1.97 12.98 -1.44
CA THR A 172 2.03 11.68 -0.76
C THR A 172 3.04 11.62 0.37
N TRP A 173 3.85 12.66 0.59
CA TRP A 173 4.96 12.64 1.56
C TRP A 173 4.53 12.37 3.00
N GLU A 174 3.30 12.73 3.40
CA GLU A 174 2.72 12.39 4.72
C GLU A 174 1.91 11.10 4.71
N ARG A 175 1.46 10.63 3.54
CA ARG A 175 0.54 9.50 3.44
C ARG A 175 1.14 8.25 4.11
N PRO A 176 0.41 7.59 5.03
CA PRO A 176 0.87 6.35 5.62
C PRO A 176 0.97 5.24 4.56
N GLN A 177 1.69 4.16 4.89
CA GLN A 177 1.75 2.99 4.02
C GLN A 177 0.35 2.37 3.88
N SER A 178 -0.16 2.30 2.65
CA SER A 178 -1.44 1.64 2.36
C SER A 178 -1.29 0.13 2.58
N ALA A 179 -1.99 -0.39 3.59
CA ALA A 179 -2.13 -1.82 3.82
C ALA A 179 -3.47 -2.32 3.26
N CYS A 180 -3.50 -3.51 2.66
CA CYS A 180 -4.73 -4.11 2.14
C CYS A 180 -5.76 -4.36 3.23
N LEU A 181 -7.03 -4.53 2.86
CA LEU A 181 -8.12 -4.78 3.80
C LEU A 181 -7.90 -6.03 4.64
N SER A 182 -7.27 -7.08 4.09
CA SER A 182 -6.97 -8.32 4.82
C SER A 182 -6.06 -8.10 6.03
N SER A 183 -5.29 -7.01 6.07
CA SER A 183 -4.51 -6.65 7.27
C SER A 183 -5.39 -6.29 8.47
N ARG A 184 -6.70 -6.08 8.30
CA ARG A 184 -7.65 -5.83 9.40
C ARG A 184 -8.14 -7.12 10.05
N ILE A 185 -7.85 -8.28 9.45
CA ILE A 185 -8.27 -9.59 9.91
C ILE A 185 -7.10 -10.24 10.66
N PRO A 186 -7.27 -10.67 11.93
CA PRO A 186 -6.27 -11.40 12.68
C PRO A 186 -5.73 -12.62 11.92
N TYR A 187 -4.43 -12.88 12.01
CA TYR A 187 -3.83 -14.07 11.40
C TYR A 187 -4.54 -15.34 11.90
N GLY A 188 -4.70 -16.32 11.01
CA GLY A 188 -5.43 -17.56 11.24
C GLY A 188 -6.95 -17.45 11.12
N THR A 189 -7.52 -16.24 11.05
CA THR A 189 -8.94 -16.05 10.72
C THR A 189 -9.10 -15.94 9.21
N SER A 190 -9.90 -16.83 8.61
CA SER A 190 -10.04 -16.90 7.16
C SER A 190 -10.51 -15.58 6.52
N VAL A 191 -9.86 -15.19 5.42
CA VAL A 191 -10.27 -14.04 4.61
C VAL A 191 -11.46 -14.44 3.74
N SER A 192 -12.50 -13.60 3.71
CA SER A 192 -13.64 -13.79 2.81
C SER A 192 -14.09 -12.46 2.20
N ILE A 193 -14.68 -12.51 1.01
CA ILE A 193 -15.21 -11.30 0.34
C ILE A 193 -16.25 -10.58 1.21
N PRO A 194 -17.21 -11.26 1.88
CA PRO A 194 -18.15 -10.58 2.78
C PRO A 194 -17.46 -9.82 3.92
N VAL A 195 -16.43 -10.41 4.54
CA VAL A 195 -15.67 -9.76 5.62
C VAL A 195 -14.90 -8.55 5.09
N LEU A 196 -14.21 -8.68 3.95
CA LEU A 196 -13.48 -7.57 3.33
C LEU A 196 -14.42 -6.41 2.97
N SER A 197 -15.57 -6.72 2.37
CA SER A 197 -16.60 -5.72 2.03
C SER A 197 -17.20 -5.05 3.27
N GLN A 198 -17.41 -5.80 4.35
CA GLN A 198 -17.89 -5.25 5.62
C GLN A 198 -16.87 -4.27 6.23
N ILE A 199 -15.58 -4.65 6.26
CA ILE A 199 -14.49 -3.79 6.75
C ILE A 199 -14.39 -2.52 5.90
N ASP A 200 -14.39 -2.67 4.57
CA ASP A 200 -14.22 -1.54 3.65
C ASP A 200 -15.35 -0.52 3.77
N ARG A 201 -16.61 -1.00 3.83
CA ARG A 201 -17.76 -0.12 4.06
C ARG A 201 -17.65 0.60 5.40
N ALA A 202 -17.24 -0.10 6.46
CA ALA A 202 -17.04 0.54 7.77
C ALA A 202 -15.98 1.66 7.71
N GLU A 203 -14.80 1.37 7.15
CA GLU A 203 -13.73 2.37 7.02
C GLU A 203 -14.13 3.53 6.11
N ALA A 204 -14.85 3.27 5.01
CA ALA A 204 -15.34 4.30 4.10
C ALA A 204 -16.32 5.27 4.79
N TYR A 205 -17.27 4.75 5.57
CA TYR A 205 -18.18 5.59 6.35
C TYR A 205 -17.44 6.44 7.39
N LEU A 206 -16.50 5.85 8.12
CA LEU A 206 -15.71 6.59 9.11
C LEU A 206 -14.86 7.70 8.46
N LYS A 207 -14.30 7.44 7.27
CA LYS A 207 -13.62 8.48 6.48
C LYS A 207 -14.56 9.60 6.06
N GLN A 208 -15.81 9.30 5.70
CA GLN A 208 -16.83 10.32 5.40
C GLN A 208 -17.22 11.18 6.61
N LEU A 209 -17.13 10.63 7.83
CA LEU A 209 -17.26 11.41 9.08
C LEU A 209 -16.02 12.29 9.37
N GLY A 210 -15.02 12.26 8.48
CA GLY A 210 -13.82 13.07 8.53
C GLY A 210 -12.70 12.48 9.39
N PHE A 211 -12.66 11.17 9.61
CA PHE A 211 -11.50 10.50 10.18
C PHE A 211 -10.53 10.13 9.06
N ALA A 212 -9.45 10.91 8.91
CA ALA A 212 -8.50 10.73 7.81
C ALA A 212 -7.77 9.37 7.87
N GLN A 213 -7.50 8.89 9.09
CA GLN A 213 -6.79 7.65 9.33
C GLN A 213 -7.53 6.80 10.35
N VAL A 214 -8.08 5.69 9.87
CA VAL A 214 -8.88 4.77 10.65
C VAL A 214 -8.65 3.34 10.18
N ARG A 215 -8.69 2.38 11.11
CA ARG A 215 -8.75 0.95 10.77
C ARG A 215 -9.85 0.26 11.54
N VAL A 216 -10.65 -0.55 10.85
CA VAL A 216 -11.68 -1.38 11.47
C VAL A 216 -11.18 -2.80 11.54
N ARG A 217 -10.68 -3.24 12.70
CA ARG A 217 -10.23 -4.62 12.91
C ARG A 217 -11.43 -5.53 13.10
N HIS A 218 -11.43 -6.64 12.37
CA HIS A 218 -12.51 -7.60 12.38
C HIS A 218 -12.25 -8.69 13.41
N TYR A 219 -13.19 -8.84 14.35
CA TYR A 219 -13.22 -9.94 15.32
C TYR A 219 -14.63 -10.53 15.35
N ASP A 220 -14.95 -11.31 14.32
CA ASP A 220 -16.27 -11.94 14.15
C ASP A 220 -17.39 -10.88 14.22
N THR A 221 -18.20 -10.87 15.28
CA THR A 221 -19.28 -9.88 15.46
C THR A 221 -18.82 -8.53 16.03
N THR A 222 -17.54 -8.37 16.30
CA THR A 222 -16.95 -7.17 16.92
C THR A 222 -16.07 -6.39 15.94
N ALA A 223 -16.35 -5.10 15.80
CA ALA A 223 -15.43 -4.14 15.22
C ALA A 223 -14.58 -3.51 16.31
N ARG A 224 -13.25 -3.68 16.23
CA ARG A 224 -12.30 -2.92 17.06
C ARG A 224 -11.65 -1.85 16.21
N ILE A 225 -11.99 -0.60 16.49
CA ILE A 225 -11.63 0.54 15.65
C ILE A 225 -10.39 1.23 16.22
N GLU A 226 -9.40 1.43 15.36
CA GLU A 226 -8.18 2.17 15.63
C GLU A 226 -8.28 3.55 14.98
N PHE A 227 -8.32 4.60 15.81
CA PHE A 227 -8.28 6.01 15.39
C PHE A 227 -6.93 6.62 15.73
N LEU A 228 -6.59 7.76 15.14
CA LEU A 228 -5.50 8.59 15.65
C LEU A 228 -5.83 9.08 17.06
N LEU A 229 -4.82 9.22 17.92
CA LEU A 229 -5.03 9.69 19.30
C LEU A 229 -5.62 11.11 19.33
N GLU A 230 -5.20 11.97 18.40
CA GLU A 230 -5.74 13.32 18.24
C GLU A 230 -7.24 13.36 17.86
N ASP A 231 -7.78 12.26 17.32
CA ASP A 231 -9.19 12.15 16.95
C ASP A 231 -10.09 11.68 18.11
N PHE A 232 -9.55 11.33 19.29
CA PHE A 232 -10.32 10.69 20.37
C PHE A 232 -11.49 11.56 20.87
N ASP A 233 -11.28 12.86 21.06
CA ASP A 233 -12.35 13.77 21.49
C ASP A 233 -13.48 13.83 20.44
N LYS A 234 -13.12 13.84 19.16
CA LYS A 234 -14.06 13.79 18.04
C LYS A 234 -14.83 12.47 18.01
N VAL A 235 -14.16 11.34 18.28
CA VAL A 235 -14.80 10.02 18.38
C VAL A 235 -15.87 10.00 19.49
N LEU A 236 -15.56 10.55 20.67
CA LEU A 236 -16.51 10.60 21.79
C LEU A 236 -17.72 11.51 21.50
N ALA A 237 -17.47 12.63 20.81
CA ALA A 237 -18.51 13.55 20.36
C ALA A 237 -19.45 12.89 19.33
N MET A 238 -18.90 12.12 18.38
CA MET A 238 -19.62 11.47 17.27
C MET A 238 -19.98 10.00 17.53
N ARG A 239 -19.98 9.56 18.80
CA ARG A 239 -20.10 8.14 19.15
C ARG A 239 -21.35 7.47 18.60
N SER A 240 -22.48 8.19 18.55
CA SER A 240 -23.77 7.64 18.12
C SER A 240 -23.77 7.36 16.61
N GLU A 241 -23.21 8.27 15.84
CA GLU A 241 -23.04 8.20 14.40
C GLU A 241 -22.08 7.06 14.02
N ILE A 242 -20.95 6.95 14.74
CA ILE A 242 -19.99 5.86 14.58
C ILE A 242 -20.64 4.51 14.86
N ILE A 243 -21.35 4.37 15.99
CA ILE A 243 -22.03 3.12 16.36
C ILE A 243 -23.06 2.75 15.29
N SER A 244 -23.87 3.72 14.84
CA SER A 244 -24.89 3.49 13.82
C SER A 244 -24.26 3.02 12.50
N ALA A 245 -23.24 3.74 11.99
CA ALA A 245 -22.57 3.39 10.75
C ALA A 245 -21.97 1.98 10.79
N VAL A 246 -21.28 1.64 11.87
CA VAL A 246 -20.58 0.35 12.01
C VAL A 246 -21.56 -0.81 12.25
N ARG A 247 -22.67 -0.58 12.96
CA ARG A 247 -23.73 -1.58 13.10
C ARG A 247 -24.49 -1.83 11.80
N ASN A 248 -24.75 -0.78 11.02
CA ASN A 248 -25.47 -0.90 9.74
C ASN A 248 -24.71 -1.72 8.70
N VAL A 249 -23.38 -1.84 8.81
CA VAL A 249 -22.59 -2.74 7.95
C VAL A 249 -22.53 -4.18 8.48
N GLY A 250 -23.11 -4.46 9.66
CA GLY A 250 -23.33 -5.81 10.19
C GLY A 250 -22.54 -6.19 11.45
N TYR A 251 -21.84 -5.26 12.10
CA TYR A 251 -21.20 -5.55 13.39
C TYR A 251 -22.22 -5.44 14.54
N ARG A 252 -22.11 -6.32 15.54
CA ARG A 252 -22.93 -6.26 16.76
C ARG A 252 -22.32 -5.31 17.80
N TYR A 253 -21.01 -5.45 18.00
CA TYR A 253 -20.25 -4.68 18.97
C TYR A 253 -19.29 -3.73 18.26
N VAL A 254 -19.27 -2.49 18.74
CA VAL A 254 -18.39 -1.43 18.25
C VAL A 254 -17.51 -1.01 19.41
N THR A 255 -16.20 -1.18 19.26
CA THR A 255 -15.22 -0.93 20.30
C THR A 255 -14.10 -0.04 19.75
N MET A 256 -13.45 0.71 20.64
CA MET A 256 -12.30 1.53 20.31
C MET A 256 -11.05 0.92 20.92
N ASP A 257 -9.97 0.84 20.14
CA ASP A 257 -8.65 0.51 20.64
C ASP A 257 -8.08 1.76 21.33
N LEU A 258 -7.99 1.73 22.68
CA LEU A 258 -7.51 2.85 23.50
C LEU A 258 -6.06 3.23 23.21
N GLU A 259 -5.33 2.28 22.64
CA GLU A 259 -3.93 2.38 22.32
C GLU A 259 -3.74 3.08 20.94
N GLY A 260 -4.85 3.31 20.22
CA GLY A 260 -4.94 4.07 18.97
C GLY A 260 -4.40 3.33 17.75
N PHE A 261 -4.32 4.05 16.63
CA PHE A 261 -3.74 3.56 15.39
C PHE A 261 -2.22 3.39 15.53
N ARG A 262 -1.73 2.19 15.17
CA ARG A 262 -0.31 1.89 15.05
C ARG A 262 -0.01 1.09 13.78
N SER A 263 1.13 1.34 13.15
CA SER A 263 1.61 0.47 12.08
C SER A 263 1.96 -0.91 12.64
N GLY A 264 1.69 -1.97 11.88
CA GLY A 264 2.10 -3.33 12.28
C GLY A 264 1.41 -3.91 13.53
N ASN A 265 0.27 -3.38 14.00
CA ASN A 265 -0.38 -3.85 15.24
C ASN A 265 -0.57 -5.38 15.33
N LEU A 266 -0.92 -6.05 14.22
CA LEU A 266 -1.09 -7.51 14.19
C LEU A 266 0.22 -8.30 14.06
N ASN A 267 1.34 -7.63 13.74
CA ASN A 267 2.65 -8.27 13.60
C ASN A 267 3.36 -8.45 14.95
N ALA A 268 2.92 -7.79 16.02
CA ALA A 268 3.55 -7.88 17.35
C ALA A 268 3.54 -9.31 17.95
N LYS A 269 2.68 -10.20 17.42
CA LYS A 269 2.63 -11.63 17.80
C LYS A 269 3.49 -12.54 16.93
N ILE A 270 4.20 -12.00 15.94
CA ILE A 270 5.15 -12.77 15.13
C ILE A 270 6.46 -12.81 15.93
N VAL A 271 6.62 -13.86 16.73
CA VAL A 271 7.93 -14.18 17.33
C VAL A 271 8.73 -14.92 16.25
N PRO A 272 9.95 -14.49 15.91
CA PRO A 272 10.81 -15.24 14.98
C PRO A 272 11.18 -16.64 15.49
#